data_AF-A0A534WS96-F1
#
_entry.id   AF-A0A534WS96-F1
#
_cell.length_a   1.000
_cell.length_b   1.000
_cell.length_c   1.000
_cell.angle_alpha   90.00
_cell.angle_beta   90.00
_cell.angle_gamma   90.00
#
_symmetry.space_group_name_H-M   'P 1'
#
loop_
_entity.id
_entity.type
_entity.pdbx_description
1 polymer ?
#
loop_
_entity_poly.entity_id
_entity_poly.type
_entity_poly.pdbx_seq_one_letter_code
_entity_poly.pdbx_strand_id
1 'polypeptide(L)'
;MRSAPPRVDELRQVARQRFGIARLHREQERTIGAVLSGRDVLLVLPTGGGKSLCYQLPSLLLPRPTVVVSPLLALLEDQFLKLQQLGVPTVRLDSTVGVADRRAA
;
A
#
# COMPACT_ATOMS: atom_id res chain seq x y z
N MET A 1 -22.82 1.99 -4.88
CA MET A 1 -22.84 0.98 -3.79
C MET A 1 -21.47 0.95 -3.14
N ARG A 2 -21.37 1.17 -1.82
CA ARG A 2 -20.15 0.85 -1.06
C ARG A 2 -20.20 -0.65 -0.81
N SER A 3 -19.23 -1.42 -1.31
CA SER A 3 -19.06 -2.82 -0.95
C SER A 3 -18.83 -2.93 0.57
N ALA A 4 -19.24 -4.05 1.17
CA ALA A 4 -18.92 -4.33 2.56
C ALA A 4 -17.39 -4.25 2.76
N PRO A 5 -16.90 -3.72 3.89
CA PRO A 5 -15.48 -3.64 4.15
C PRO A 5 -14.87 -5.05 4.13
N PRO A 6 -13.68 -5.24 3.52
CA PRO A 6 -13.01 -6.53 3.45
C PRO A 6 -12.79 -7.12 4.85
N ARG A 7 -12.95 -8.43 4.98
CA ARG A 7 -12.88 -9.13 6.27
C ARG A 7 -11.43 -9.28 6.74
N VAL A 8 -11.22 -9.40 8.05
CA VAL A 8 -9.88 -9.56 8.66
C VAL A 8 -9.15 -10.81 8.15
N ASP A 9 -9.88 -11.87 7.78
CA ASP A 9 -9.26 -13.09 7.24
C ASP A 9 -8.70 -12.88 5.83
N GLU A 10 -9.42 -12.13 5.00
CA GLU A 10 -8.98 -11.75 3.65
C GLU A 10 -7.70 -10.89 3.71
N LEU A 11 -7.66 -9.95 4.66
CA LEU A 11 -6.47 -9.15 4.96
C LEU A 11 -5.23 -10.02 5.23
N ARG A 12 -5.36 -10.99 6.13
CA ARG A 12 -4.26 -11.88 6.52
C ARG A 12 -3.85 -12.81 5.39
N GLN A 13 -4.80 -13.24 4.56
CA GLN A 13 -4.52 -14.05 3.39
C GLN A 13 -3.70 -13.28 2.37
N VAL A 14 -4.10 -12.05 2.02
CA VAL A 14 -3.35 -11.20 1.08
C VAL A 14 -1.97 -10.87 1.63
N ALA A 15 -1.83 -10.60 2.93
CA ALA A 15 -0.53 -10.33 3.55
C ALA A 15 0.44 -11.51 3.40
N ARG A 16 -0.05 -12.74 3.56
CA ARG A 16 0.76 -13.95 3.34
C ARG A 16 1.09 -14.16 1.87
N GLN A 17 0.08 -14.11 0.99
CA GLN A 17 0.23 -14.47 -0.41
C GLN A 17 1.03 -13.45 -1.22
N ARG A 18 0.89 -12.16 -0.92
CA ARG A 18 1.50 -11.06 -1.70
C ARG A 18 2.75 -10.48 -1.07
N PHE A 19 2.85 -10.52 0.27
CA PHE A 19 3.97 -9.91 0.99
C PHE A 19 4.82 -10.91 1.77
N GLY A 20 4.44 -12.20 1.81
CA GLY A 20 5.15 -13.21 2.61
C GLY A 20 5.03 -13.01 4.11
N ILE A 21 4.06 -12.20 4.57
CA ILE A 21 3.93 -11.82 5.97
C ILE A 21 3.01 -12.80 6.69
N ALA A 22 3.61 -13.66 7.53
CA ALA A 22 2.89 -14.66 8.30
C ALA A 22 1.92 -14.05 9.31
N ARG A 23 2.31 -12.95 9.96
CA ARG A 23 1.51 -12.27 10.98
C ARG A 23 1.74 -10.77 10.94
N LEU A 24 0.65 -10.02 10.99
CA LEU A 24 0.66 -8.57 11.14
C LEU A 24 0.87 -8.19 12.61
N HIS A 25 1.64 -7.12 12.86
CA HIS A 25 1.68 -6.53 14.19
C HIS A 25 0.31 -5.92 14.54
N ARG A 26 -0.03 -5.86 15.82
CA ARG A 26 -1.31 -5.33 16.31
C ARG A 26 -1.64 -3.94 15.75
N GLU A 27 -0.64 -3.06 15.73
CA GLU A 27 -0.86 -1.69 15.25
C GLU A 27 -1.03 -1.63 13.73
N GLN A 28 -0.42 -2.56 12.97
CA GLN A 28 -0.67 -2.69 11.54
C GLN A 28 -2.12 -3.16 11.28
N GLU A 29 -2.58 -4.22 11.97
CA GLU A 29 -3.97 -4.71 11.83
C GLU A 29 -4.98 -3.60 12.16
N ARG A 30 -4.74 -2.85 13.24
CA ARG A 30 -5.60 -1.75 13.67
C ARG A 30 -5.63 -0.62 12.65
N THR A 31 -4.48 -0.20 12.14
CA THR A 31 -4.39 0.85 11.12
C THR A 31 -5.07 0.42 9.83
N ILE A 32 -4.76 -0.78 9.33
CA ILE A 32 -5.32 -1.24 8.07
C ILE A 32 -6.84 -1.42 8.19
N GLY A 33 -7.34 -1.95 9.30
CA GLY A 33 -8.78 -2.04 9.55
C GLY A 33 -9.47 -0.66 9.58
N ALA A 34 -8.81 0.36 10.12
CA ALA A 34 -9.33 1.73 10.09
C ALA A 34 -9.38 2.30 8.67
N VAL A 35 -8.32 2.12 7.88
CA VAL A 35 -8.24 2.53 6.46
C VAL A 35 -9.32 1.84 5.62
N LEU A 36 -9.49 0.52 5.78
CA LEU A 36 -10.50 -0.27 5.04
C LEU A 36 -11.94 0.10 5.43
N SER A 37 -12.13 0.70 6.62
CA SER A 37 -13.41 1.26 7.06
C SER A 37 -13.64 2.70 6.55
N GLY A 38 -12.71 3.27 5.78
CA GLY A 38 -12.79 4.63 5.26
C GLY A 38 -12.54 5.71 6.30
N ARG A 39 -11.74 5.42 7.35
CA ARG A 39 -11.35 6.40 8.37
C ARG A 39 -9.95 6.94 8.12
N ASP A 40 -9.75 8.21 8.45
CA ASP A 40 -8.44 8.84 8.45
C ASP A 40 -7.57 8.32 9.61
N VAL A 41 -6.28 8.14 9.35
CA VAL A 41 -5.32 7.57 10.33
C VAL A 41 -4.01 8.33 10.29
N LEU A 42 -3.54 8.75 11.48
CA LEU A 42 -2.14 9.11 11.71
C LEU A 42 -1.41 7.90 12.31
N LEU A 43 -0.44 7.36 11.57
CA LEU A 43 0.37 6.24 12.02
C LEU A 43 1.77 6.70 12.42
N VAL A 44 2.13 6.49 13.69
CA VAL A 44 3.48 6.72 14.20
C VAL A 44 4.10 5.36 14.53
N LEU A 45 5.13 4.99 13.77
CA LEU A 45 5.93 3.78 14.01
C LEU A 45 7.41 4.12 13.82
N PRO A 46 8.34 3.41 14.48
CA PRO A 46 9.76 3.55 14.24
C PRO A 46 10.13 3.15 12.79
N THR A 47 11.31 3.56 12.33
CA THR A 47 11.90 3.04 11.09
C THR A 47 11.99 1.51 11.17
N GLY A 48 11.69 0.82 10.08
CA GLY A 48 11.58 -0.64 10.06
C GLY A 48 10.27 -1.23 10.62
N GLY A 49 9.42 -0.44 11.29
CA GLY A 49 8.14 -0.91 11.86
C GLY A 49 7.06 -1.31 10.84
N GLY A 50 7.36 -1.31 9.53
CA GLY A 50 6.42 -1.72 8.50
C GLY A 50 5.31 -0.71 8.20
N LYS A 51 5.61 0.59 8.25
CA LYS A 51 4.67 1.66 7.86
C LYS A 51 4.13 1.48 6.44
N SER A 52 4.99 1.12 5.49
CA SER A 52 4.59 0.97 4.09
C SER A 52 3.49 -0.08 3.88
N LEU A 53 3.56 -1.18 4.63
CA LEU A 53 2.55 -2.23 4.57
C LEU A 53 1.15 -1.72 4.92
N CYS A 54 1.05 -0.71 5.79
CA CYS A 54 -0.22 -0.17 6.27
C CYS A 54 -1.00 0.59 5.18
N TYR A 55 -0.38 0.96 4.07
CA TYR A 55 -1.06 1.50 2.88
C TYR A 55 -0.96 0.57 1.65
N GLN A 56 0.11 -0.24 1.53
CA GLN A 56 0.29 -1.17 0.40
C GLN A 56 -0.64 -2.39 0.47
N LEU A 57 -0.91 -2.91 1.66
CA LEU A 57 -1.82 -4.03 1.81
C LEU A 57 -3.27 -3.63 1.51
N PRO A 58 -3.83 -2.55 2.10
CA PRO A 58 -5.19 -2.15 1.76
C PRO A 58 -5.35 -1.68 0.31
N SER A 59 -4.30 -1.21 -0.38
CA SER A 59 -4.42 -0.82 -1.79
C SER A 59 -4.78 -1.99 -2.73
N LEU A 60 -4.54 -3.23 -2.31
CA LEU A 60 -4.95 -4.44 -3.05
C LEU A 60 -6.40 -4.85 -2.79
N LEU A 61 -7.02 -4.33 -1.73
CA LEU A 61 -8.37 -4.68 -1.29
C LEU A 61 -9.38 -3.57 -1.59
N LEU A 62 -8.91 -2.34 -1.79
CA LEU A 62 -9.76 -1.20 -2.09
C LEU A 62 -10.19 -1.22 -3.58
N PRO A 63 -11.42 -0.79 -3.88
CA PRO A 63 -11.94 -0.81 -5.26
C PRO A 63 -11.35 0.30 -6.14
N ARG A 64 -10.55 1.21 -5.59
CA ARG A 64 -9.95 2.34 -6.30
C ARG A 64 -8.44 2.38 -6.05
N PRO A 65 -7.66 2.97 -6.98
CA PRO A 65 -6.22 3.13 -6.80
C PRO A 65 -5.88 3.90 -5.53
N THR A 66 -4.78 3.50 -4.88
CA THR A 66 -4.20 4.24 -3.76
C THR A 66 -3.11 5.17 -4.28
N VAL A 67 -3.21 6.45 -3.93
CA VAL A 67 -2.20 7.45 -4.26
C VAL A 67 -1.26 7.61 -3.07
N VAL A 68 0.04 7.43 -3.30
CA VAL A 68 1.08 7.60 -2.29
C VAL A 68 1.93 8.81 -2.67
N VAL A 69 2.00 9.80 -1.77
CA VAL A 69 2.83 10.99 -1.94
C VAL A 69 4.09 10.82 -1.10
N SER A 70 5.25 10.94 -1.72
CA SER A 70 6.56 10.86 -1.05
C SER A 70 7.41 12.05 -1.46
N PRO A 71 8.14 12.68 -0.52
CA PRO A 71 8.96 13.85 -0.81
C PRO A 71 10.29 13.53 -1.51
N LEU A 72 10.75 12.27 -1.48
CA LEU A 72 12.08 11.88 -1.97
C LEU A 72 11.98 10.91 -3.15
N LEU A 73 12.68 11.24 -4.25
CA LEU A 73 12.76 10.40 -5.45
C LEU A 73 13.36 9.02 -5.15
N ALA A 74 14.43 8.96 -4.35
CA ALA A 74 15.06 7.70 -3.96
C ALA A 74 14.08 6.79 -3.20
N LEU A 75 13.28 7.36 -2.30
CA LEU A 75 12.27 6.59 -1.57
C LEU A 75 11.13 6.11 -2.48
N LEU A 76 10.71 6.93 -3.44
CA LEU A 76 9.72 6.53 -4.45
C LEU A 76 10.24 5.35 -5.27
N GLU A 77 11.50 5.40 -5.70
CA GLU A 77 12.10 4.33 -6.50
C GLU A 77 12.21 3.02 -5.71
N ASP A 78 12.71 3.07 -4.48
CA ASP A 78 12.82 1.89 -3.61
C ASP A 78 11.44 1.22 -3.38
N GLN A 79 10.38 2.01 -3.15
CA GLN A 79 9.04 1.45 -2.99
C GLN A 79 8.48 0.90 -4.31
N PHE A 80 8.71 1.60 -5.43
CA PHE A 80 8.25 1.17 -6.74
C PHE A 80 8.88 -0.18 -7.13
N LEU A 81 10.21 -0.29 -7.07
CA LEU A 81 10.94 -1.52 -7.39
C LEU A 81 10.49 -2.69 -6.50
N LYS A 82 10.28 -2.45 -5.21
CA LYS A 82 9.77 -3.47 -4.29
C LYS A 82 8.37 -3.94 -4.69
N LEU A 83 7.47 -3.03 -5.07
CA LEU A 83 6.13 -3.41 -5.50
C LEU A 83 6.14 -4.16 -6.85
N GLN A 84 7.00 -3.77 -7.78
CA GLN A 84 7.23 -4.49 -9.03
C GLN A 84 7.71 -5.92 -8.78
N GLN A 85 8.67 -6.11 -7.87
CA GLN A 85 9.16 -7.44 -7.48
C GLN A 85 8.07 -8.33 -6.87
N LEU A 86 7.10 -7.74 -6.17
CA LEU A 86 5.94 -8.45 -5.61
C LEU A 86 4.80 -8.66 -6.62
N GLY A 87 4.98 -8.22 -7.87
CA GLY A 87 3.95 -8.30 -8.91
C GLY A 87 2.71 -7.45 -8.58
N VAL A 88 2.87 -6.38 -7.81
CA VAL A 88 1.79 -5.45 -7.48
C VAL A 88 1.68 -4.40 -8.58
N PRO A 89 0.53 -4.27 -9.27
CA PRO A 89 0.32 -3.24 -10.28
C PRO A 89 0.55 -1.85 -9.67
N THR A 90 1.58 -1.17 -10.15
CA THR A 90 2.04 0.10 -9.59
C THR A 90 2.53 0.98 -10.72
N VAL A 91 2.22 2.26 -10.63
CA VAL A 91 2.69 3.31 -11.53
C VAL A 91 3.44 4.35 -10.70
N ARG A 92 4.54 4.87 -11.26
CA ARG A 92 5.36 5.91 -10.65
C ARG A 92 5.22 7.19 -11.48
N LEU A 93 4.97 8.32 -10.82
CA LEU A 93 4.90 9.63 -11.45
C LEU A 93 5.89 10.56 -10.74
N ASP A 94 6.92 11.00 -11.46
CA ASP A 94 7.92 11.92 -10.95
C ASP A 94 8.61 12.68 -12.10
N SER A 95 9.54 13.58 -11.75
CA SER A 95 10.23 14.45 -12.71
C SER A 95 11.09 13.70 -13.73
N THR A 96 11.46 12.45 -13.47
CA THR A 96 12.28 11.63 -14.37
C THR A 96 11.47 10.84 -15.40
N VAL A 97 10.15 10.72 -15.22
CA VAL A 97 9.27 10.02 -16.15
C VAL A 97 8.88 10.94 -17.31
N GLY A 98 9.10 10.49 -18.55
CA GLY A 98 8.81 11.24 -19.77
C GLY A 98 7.32 11.55 -19.94
N VAL A 99 6.99 12.61 -20.68
CA VAL A 99 5.60 13.07 -20.87
C VAL A 99 4.71 12.01 -21.55
N ALA A 100 5.26 11.24 -22.47
CA ALA A 100 4.55 10.16 -23.14
C ALA A 100 4.16 9.05 -22.15
N ASP A 101 5.11 8.60 -21.31
CA ASP A 101 4.89 7.55 -20.33
C ASP A 101 3.90 7.98 -19.24
N ARG A 102 3.91 9.27 -18.85
CA ARG A 102 2.91 9.83 -17.91
C ARG A 102 1.47 9.75 -18.39
N ARG A 103 1.23 9.70 -19.70
CA ARG A 103 -0.13 9.61 -20.29
C ARG A 103 -0.61 8.17 -20.44
N ALA A 104 0.32 7.22 -20.45
CA ALA A 104 0.03 5.78 -20.52
C ALA A 104 -0.13 5.13 -19.14
N ALA A 105 0.39 5.81 -18.10
CA ALA A 105 0.24 5.56 -16.67
C ALA A 105 -1.20 5.73 -16.17
#